data_AF-A0A2N2GIW7-F1
#
_entry.id   AF-A0A2N2GIW7-F1
#
_cell.length_a   1.000
_cell.length_b   1.000
_cell.length_c   1.000
_cell.angle_alpha   90.00
_cell.angle_beta   90.00
_cell.angle_gamma   90.00
#
_symmetry.space_group_name_H-M   'P 1'
#
loop_
_entity.id
_entity.type
_entity.pdbx_description
1 polymer ?
#
loop_
_entity_poly.entity_id
_entity_poly.type
_entity_poly.pdbx_seq_one_letter_code
_entity_poly.pdbx_strand_id
1 'polypeptide(L)'
;MKRRLIFLTVIICLFIPICSSAEPTSAKSISNIDVCFSPGGNCTAAIVKELDAARSEILVQAYSFTSAPIAQALVRAHKRGIIVKVILDKSQDREGYSSVMFLKNAGIPTSIDSAHAIAHNKVMIIDAETVITGSFNFTKAAEQKNAENLLIIKSRDLAKFYIDNWMRHKEHSG
;
A
#
# COMPACT_ATOMS: atom_id res chain seq x y z
N MET A 1 23.18 -57.05 58.05
CA MET A 1 22.96 -57.04 56.58
C MET A 1 22.76 -55.61 56.10
N LYS A 2 23.72 -55.06 55.35
CA LYS A 2 23.69 -53.68 54.80
C LYS A 2 22.86 -53.67 53.51
N ARG A 3 21.75 -52.91 53.46
CA ARG A 3 21.07 -52.57 52.20
C ARG A 3 21.46 -51.14 51.82
N ARG A 4 22.22 -50.98 50.73
CA ARG A 4 22.53 -49.68 50.12
C ARG A 4 21.35 -49.27 49.25
N LEU A 5 20.81 -48.08 49.49
CA LEU A 5 19.75 -47.49 48.68
C LEU A 5 20.40 -46.53 47.68
N ILE A 6 20.29 -46.84 46.39
CA ILE A 6 20.71 -45.98 45.28
C ILE A 6 19.49 -45.13 44.93
N PHE A 7 19.58 -43.81 45.08
CA PHE A 7 18.56 -42.89 44.56
C PHE A 7 19.07 -42.20 43.30
N LEU A 8 18.30 -42.39 42.24
CA LEU A 8 18.48 -41.97 40.86
C LEU A 8 18.15 -40.46 40.75
N THR A 9 19.09 -39.65 40.28
CA THR A 9 18.85 -38.23 40.00
C THR A 9 18.00 -38.10 38.73
N VAL A 10 16.73 -37.71 38.88
CA VAL A 10 15.86 -37.37 37.75
C VAL A 10 16.14 -35.94 37.33
N ILE A 11 16.81 -35.76 36.18
CA ILE A 11 16.99 -34.44 35.55
C ILE A 11 15.70 -34.11 34.80
N ILE A 12 14.89 -33.22 35.36
CA ILE A 12 13.71 -32.67 34.69
C ILE A 12 14.19 -31.55 33.76
N CYS A 13 14.33 -31.86 32.48
CA CYS A 13 14.53 -30.84 31.44
C CYS A 13 13.22 -30.06 31.24
N LEU A 14 13.16 -28.85 31.79
CA LEU A 14 12.12 -27.86 31.48
C LEU A 14 12.23 -27.48 29.99
N PHE A 15 11.36 -28.04 29.15
CA PHE A 15 11.16 -27.57 27.79
C PHE A 15 10.50 -26.18 27.84
N ILE A 16 11.31 -25.13 27.66
CA ILE A 16 10.81 -23.79 27.39
C ILE A 16 10.29 -23.81 25.95
N PRO A 17 9.00 -23.53 25.69
CA PRO A 17 8.51 -23.43 24.33
C PRO A 17 9.13 -22.17 23.73
N ILE A 18 10.04 -22.36 22.78
CA ILE A 18 10.56 -21.28 21.94
C ILE A 18 9.37 -20.79 21.12
N CYS A 19 8.77 -19.69 21.56
CA CYS A 19 7.76 -18.97 20.83
C CYS A 19 8.46 -18.38 19.60
N SER A 20 8.33 -19.04 18.45
CA SER A 20 8.84 -18.54 17.19
C SER A 20 8.01 -17.34 16.78
N SER A 21 8.49 -16.14 17.08
CA SER A 21 7.95 -14.91 16.51
C SER A 21 8.25 -14.94 15.00
N ALA A 22 7.22 -15.16 14.18
CA ALA A 22 7.34 -14.95 12.75
C ALA A 22 7.70 -13.48 12.51
N GLU A 23 8.96 -13.22 12.16
CA GLU A 23 9.37 -11.88 11.75
C GLU A 23 8.61 -11.49 10.47
N PRO A 24 8.12 -10.25 10.36
CA PRO A 24 7.46 -9.79 9.15
C PRO A 24 8.44 -9.91 7.99
N THR A 25 8.03 -10.64 6.95
CA THR A 25 8.83 -10.85 5.74
C THR A 25 9.08 -9.50 5.07
N SER A 26 10.24 -8.91 5.35
CA SER A 26 10.67 -7.64 4.78
C SER A 26 10.66 -7.71 3.26
N ALA A 27 10.26 -6.62 2.62
CA ALA A 27 10.29 -6.44 1.17
C ALA A 27 11.66 -6.86 0.60
N LYS A 28 11.65 -7.59 -0.52
CA LYS A 28 12.86 -8.00 -1.23
C LYS A 28 13.22 -6.88 -2.22
N SER A 29 14.40 -6.29 -2.07
CA SER A 29 14.87 -5.23 -2.96
C SER A 29 15.79 -5.80 -4.03
N ILE A 30 15.48 -5.53 -5.29
CA ILE A 30 16.41 -5.62 -6.43
C ILE A 30 16.70 -4.18 -6.80
N SER A 31 17.89 -3.83 -7.26
CA SER A 31 18.27 -2.42 -7.54
C SER A 31 17.12 -1.59 -8.13
N ASN A 32 16.64 -0.59 -7.38
CA ASN A 32 15.54 0.34 -7.72
C ASN A 32 14.11 -0.24 -7.76
N ILE A 33 13.89 -1.48 -7.31
CA ILE A 33 12.57 -2.11 -7.23
C ILE A 33 12.41 -2.77 -5.86
N ASP A 34 11.45 -2.29 -5.08
CA ASP A 34 10.98 -2.98 -3.89
C ASP A 34 9.67 -3.71 -4.21
N VAL A 35 9.52 -4.91 -3.65
CA VAL A 35 8.29 -5.70 -3.77
C VAL A 35 7.78 -6.12 -2.40
N CYS A 36 6.46 -6.10 -2.24
CA CYS A 36 5.77 -6.76 -1.15
C CYS A 36 4.58 -7.57 -1.68
N PHE A 37 4.16 -8.53 -0.86
CA PHE A 37 3.02 -9.39 -1.16
C PHE A 37 2.05 -9.34 0.03
N SER A 38 0.76 -9.41 -0.23
CA SER A 38 -0.24 -9.57 0.81
C SER A 38 -0.92 -10.94 0.69
N PRO A 39 -1.46 -11.48 1.80
CA PRO A 39 -1.39 -10.94 3.16
C PRO A 39 0.01 -11.07 3.80
N GLY A 40 0.31 -10.24 4.80
CA GLY A 40 1.48 -10.39 5.68
C GLY A 40 2.75 -9.62 5.29
N GLY A 41 2.84 -9.06 4.08
CA GLY A 41 4.02 -8.29 3.62
C GLY A 41 3.96 -6.77 3.87
N ASN A 42 2.97 -6.29 4.63
CA ASN A 42 2.87 -4.89 5.09
C ASN A 42 2.89 -3.85 3.95
N CYS A 43 2.19 -4.14 2.86
CA CYS A 43 2.21 -3.34 1.64
C CYS A 43 1.64 -1.92 1.84
N THR A 44 0.61 -1.80 2.66
CA THR A 44 0.04 -0.50 3.03
C THR A 44 1.07 0.40 3.70
N ALA A 45 1.90 -0.13 4.60
CA ALA A 45 2.94 0.66 5.26
C ALA A 45 4.04 1.07 4.27
N ALA A 46 4.39 0.20 3.31
CA ALA A 46 5.33 0.53 2.25
C ALA A 46 4.83 1.70 1.38
N ILE A 47 3.55 1.69 0.99
CA ILE A 47 2.91 2.81 0.27
C ILE A 47 2.95 4.08 1.11
N VAL A 48 2.53 4.01 2.38
CA VAL A 48 2.48 5.18 3.28
C VAL A 48 3.86 5.81 3.44
N LYS A 49 4.93 4.99 3.56
CA LYS A 49 6.31 5.47 3.63
C LYS A 49 6.69 6.31 2.41
N GLU A 50 6.35 5.86 1.21
CA GLU A 50 6.63 6.60 -0.03
C GLU A 50 5.84 7.92 -0.11
N LEU A 51 4.57 7.90 0.27
CA LEU A 51 3.72 9.11 0.31
C LEU A 51 4.20 10.13 1.33
N ASP A 52 4.70 9.68 2.49
CA ASP A 52 5.25 10.56 3.51
C ASP A 52 6.62 11.15 3.11
N ALA A 53 7.36 10.47 2.22
CA ALA A 53 8.63 10.96 1.69
C ALA A 53 8.50 11.89 0.47
N ALA A 54 7.33 11.95 -0.18
CA ALA A 54 7.07 12.76 -1.38
C ALA A 54 7.39 14.25 -1.18
N ARG A 55 7.96 14.89 -2.23
CA ARG A 55 8.50 16.25 -2.19
C ARG A 55 7.89 17.24 -3.17
N SER A 56 7.27 16.81 -4.26
CA SER A 56 6.70 17.71 -5.27
C SER A 56 5.30 17.33 -5.72
N GLU A 57 5.06 16.08 -6.12
CA GLU A 57 3.78 15.66 -6.69
C GLU A 57 3.45 14.20 -6.39
N ILE A 58 2.17 13.92 -6.18
CA ILE A 58 1.59 12.59 -6.11
C ILE A 58 0.38 12.54 -7.06
N LEU A 59 0.46 11.70 -8.08
CA LEU A 59 -0.66 11.37 -8.97
C LEU A 59 -1.17 9.98 -8.65
N VAL A 60 -2.47 9.84 -8.38
CA VAL A 60 -3.09 8.56 -8.04
C VAL A 60 -4.13 8.19 -9.10
N GLN A 61 -4.13 6.93 -9.53
CA GLN A 61 -5.21 6.33 -10.29
C GLN A 61 -5.60 4.99 -9.65
N ALA A 62 -6.83 4.87 -9.15
CA ALA A 62 -7.23 3.71 -8.37
C ALA A 62 -8.63 3.20 -8.71
N TYR A 63 -8.72 1.90 -8.94
CA TYR A 63 -9.99 1.19 -9.09
C TYR A 63 -10.80 1.21 -7.79
N SER A 64 -10.23 0.64 -6.72
CA SER A 64 -10.88 0.56 -5.42
C SER A 64 -10.00 1.23 -4.38
N PHE A 65 -10.56 2.23 -3.71
CA PHE A 65 -9.85 3.08 -2.76
C PHE A 65 -10.65 3.21 -1.48
N THR A 66 -10.28 2.45 -0.44
CA THR A 66 -10.94 2.44 0.88
C THR A 66 -9.96 2.34 2.05
N SER A 67 -8.66 2.39 1.78
CA SER A 67 -7.62 2.34 2.82
C SER A 67 -7.49 3.68 3.53
N ALA A 68 -7.96 3.75 4.78
CA ALA A 68 -7.82 4.94 5.62
C ALA A 68 -6.35 5.37 5.84
N PRO A 69 -5.38 4.46 6.09
CA PRO A 69 -3.97 4.86 6.23
C PRO A 69 -3.41 5.56 4.98
N ILE A 70 -3.74 5.04 3.78
CA ILE A 70 -3.30 5.62 2.51
C ILE A 70 -3.98 6.98 2.29
N ALA A 71 -5.29 7.07 2.52
CA ALA A 71 -6.04 8.32 2.41
C ALA A 71 -5.45 9.41 3.32
N GLN A 72 -5.15 9.07 4.58
CA GLN A 72 -4.55 9.99 5.54
C GLN A 72 -3.14 10.40 5.12
N ALA A 73 -2.34 9.50 4.54
CA ALA A 73 -1.01 9.83 4.03
C ALA A 73 -1.08 10.85 2.88
N LEU A 74 -2.04 10.71 1.95
CA LEU A 74 -2.29 11.69 0.91
C LEU A 74 -2.68 13.06 1.49
N VAL A 75 -3.55 13.08 2.50
CA VAL A 75 -3.93 14.34 3.20
C VAL A 75 -2.71 14.96 3.90
N ARG A 76 -1.85 14.16 4.54
CA ARG A 76 -0.60 14.68 5.13
C ARG A 76 0.30 15.28 4.05
N ALA A 77 0.49 14.61 2.93
CA ALA A 77 1.30 15.14 1.82
C ALA A 77 0.71 16.45 1.28
N HIS A 78 -0.60 16.50 1.03
CA HIS A 78 -1.27 17.72 0.59
C HIS A 78 -1.08 18.88 1.57
N LYS A 79 -1.20 18.62 2.89
CA LYS A 79 -0.96 19.63 3.94
C LYS A 79 0.50 20.11 4.00
N ARG A 80 1.47 19.31 3.54
CA ARG A 80 2.88 19.74 3.37
C ARG A 80 3.09 20.62 2.14
N GLY A 81 2.05 20.88 1.34
CA GLY A 81 2.14 21.64 0.09
C GLY A 81 2.46 20.80 -1.14
N ILE A 82 2.47 19.47 -1.03
CA ILE A 82 2.68 18.56 -2.16
C ILE A 82 1.44 18.60 -3.06
N ILE A 83 1.66 18.64 -4.37
CA ILE A 83 0.56 18.55 -5.34
C ILE A 83 0.01 17.13 -5.28
N VAL A 84 -1.26 16.96 -4.93
CA VAL A 84 -1.91 15.64 -4.90
C VAL A 84 -3.12 15.68 -5.82
N LYS A 85 -3.21 14.75 -6.76
CA LYS A 85 -4.37 14.60 -7.66
C LYS A 85 -4.77 13.14 -7.76
N VAL A 86 -6.07 12.88 -7.74
CA VAL A 86 -6.62 11.52 -7.67
C VAL A 86 -7.64 11.31 -8.77
N ILE A 87 -7.56 10.19 -9.48
CA ILE A 87 -8.59 9.68 -10.40
C ILE A 87 -9.07 8.34 -9.87
N LEU A 88 -10.38 8.20 -9.68
CA LEU A 88 -11.00 6.97 -9.19
C LEU A 88 -11.98 6.41 -10.23
N ASP A 89 -12.19 5.10 -10.19
CA ASP A 89 -13.24 4.45 -10.98
C ASP A 89 -14.64 4.90 -10.53
N LYS A 90 -15.59 4.94 -11.47
CA LYS A 90 -17.00 5.29 -11.19
C LYS A 90 -17.67 4.48 -10.09
N SER A 91 -17.23 3.24 -9.83
CA SER A 91 -17.75 2.43 -8.71
C SER A 91 -17.43 3.01 -7.33
N GLN A 92 -16.50 3.97 -7.23
CA GLN A 92 -16.15 4.68 -6.00
C GLN A 92 -17.04 5.90 -5.75
N ASP A 93 -17.80 6.34 -6.76
CA ASP A 93 -18.74 7.44 -6.63
C ASP A 93 -20.06 6.90 -6.03
N ARG A 94 -20.10 6.87 -4.70
CA ARG A 94 -21.21 6.32 -3.91
C ARG A 94 -21.80 7.38 -3.02
N GLU A 95 -23.10 7.27 -2.75
CA GLU A 95 -23.78 8.09 -1.77
C GLU A 95 -23.22 7.88 -0.35
N GLY A 96 -23.17 8.96 0.43
CA GLY A 96 -22.68 8.96 1.80
C GLY A 96 -21.17 9.18 1.93
N TYR A 97 -20.62 8.84 3.11
CA TYR A 97 -19.21 9.05 3.39
C TYR A 97 -18.35 8.00 2.65
N SER A 98 -17.59 8.47 1.67
CA SER A 98 -16.70 7.66 0.84
C SER A 98 -15.28 8.22 0.86
N SER A 99 -14.30 7.47 0.36
CA SER A 99 -12.94 7.99 0.19
C SER A 99 -12.89 9.19 -0.77
N VAL A 100 -13.78 9.24 -1.77
CA VAL A 100 -13.96 10.41 -2.64
C VAL A 100 -14.31 11.63 -1.80
N MET A 101 -15.36 11.53 -0.97
CA MET A 101 -15.80 12.62 -0.11
C MET A 101 -14.73 13.04 0.90
N PHE A 102 -14.04 12.07 1.51
CA PHE A 102 -12.94 12.35 2.43
C PHE A 102 -11.81 13.17 1.78
N LEU A 103 -11.36 12.77 0.58
CA LEU A 103 -10.29 13.47 -0.14
C LEU A 103 -10.73 14.86 -0.61
N LYS A 104 -11.96 14.98 -1.15
CA LYS A 104 -12.54 16.28 -1.55
C LYS A 104 -12.65 17.23 -0.37
N ASN A 105 -13.15 16.76 0.78
CA ASN A 105 -13.24 17.56 2.01
C ASN A 105 -11.87 17.99 2.57
N ALA A 106 -10.81 17.24 2.25
CA ALA A 106 -9.44 17.60 2.59
C ALA A 106 -8.79 18.56 1.58
N GLY A 107 -9.52 19.00 0.54
CA GLY A 107 -9.03 19.92 -0.49
C GLY A 107 -8.27 19.24 -1.64
N ILE A 108 -8.25 17.91 -1.72
CA ILE A 108 -7.52 17.18 -2.75
C ILE A 108 -8.39 17.04 -4.02
N PRO A 109 -7.93 17.56 -5.19
CA PRO A 109 -8.57 17.33 -6.47
C PRO A 109 -8.78 15.84 -6.75
N THR A 110 -10.04 15.43 -6.79
CA THR A 110 -10.44 14.03 -6.98
C THR A 110 -11.49 13.95 -8.08
N SER A 111 -11.12 13.32 -9.20
CA SER A 111 -11.98 13.10 -10.37
C SER A 111 -12.40 11.64 -10.48
N ILE A 112 -13.48 11.40 -11.20
CA ILE A 112 -14.06 10.09 -11.50
C ILE A 112 -13.89 9.78 -13.00
N ASP A 113 -13.25 8.66 -13.31
CA ASP A 113 -13.23 8.10 -14.66
C ASP A 113 -14.50 7.25 -14.86
N SER A 114 -15.48 7.85 -15.54
CA SER A 114 -16.74 7.19 -15.92
C SER A 114 -16.80 6.79 -17.40
N ALA A 115 -15.79 7.18 -18.18
CA ALA A 115 -15.69 6.89 -19.61
C ALA A 115 -15.42 5.40 -19.88
N HIS A 116 -14.71 4.73 -18.97
CA HIS A 116 -14.44 3.30 -19.09
C HIS A 116 -15.54 2.43 -18.48
N ALA A 117 -15.66 1.20 -18.99
CA ALA A 117 -16.47 0.17 -18.32
C ALA A 117 -15.97 -0.07 -16.89
N ILE A 118 -14.65 -0.22 -16.75
CA ILE A 118 -13.92 -0.33 -15.48
C ILE A 118 -12.57 0.38 -15.63
N ALA A 119 -12.30 1.40 -14.80
CA ALA A 119 -10.98 2.02 -14.68
C ALA A 119 -10.12 1.23 -13.68
N HIS A 120 -9.54 0.11 -14.11
CA HIS A 120 -9.00 -0.92 -13.21
C HIS A 120 -7.56 -0.69 -12.67
N ASN A 121 -7.00 0.49 -12.88
CA ASN A 121 -5.61 0.81 -12.49
C ASN A 121 -5.44 0.89 -10.97
N LYS A 122 -4.24 0.56 -10.48
CA LYS A 122 -3.83 0.68 -9.07
C LYS A 122 -2.44 1.31 -9.04
N VAL A 123 -2.38 2.58 -9.40
CA VAL A 123 -1.15 3.28 -9.71
C VAL A 123 -1.00 4.50 -8.80
N MET A 124 0.20 4.71 -8.28
CA MET A 124 0.65 6.00 -7.78
C MET A 124 1.95 6.40 -8.45
N ILE A 125 2.07 7.66 -8.84
CA ILE A 125 3.30 8.23 -9.37
C ILE A 125 3.72 9.35 -8.42
N ILE A 126 4.95 9.29 -7.93
CA ILE A 126 5.48 10.21 -6.92
C ILE A 126 6.73 10.89 -7.48
N ASP A 127 6.75 12.22 -7.40
CA ASP A 127 7.87 13.10 -7.75
C ASP A 127 8.45 12.89 -9.16
N ALA A 128 7.59 12.45 -10.10
CA ALA A 128 7.95 12.07 -11.47
C ALA A 128 9.11 11.04 -11.55
N GLU A 129 9.23 10.18 -10.54
CA GLU A 129 10.32 9.21 -10.42
C GLU A 129 9.85 7.85 -9.90
N THR A 130 8.99 7.82 -8.89
CA THR A 130 8.54 6.56 -8.29
C THR A 130 7.20 6.15 -8.87
N VAL A 131 7.09 4.91 -9.32
CA VAL A 131 5.83 4.29 -9.71
C VAL A 131 5.51 3.16 -8.75
N ILE A 132 4.36 3.25 -8.10
CA ILE A 132 3.78 2.18 -7.30
C ILE A 132 2.67 1.53 -8.12
N THR A 133 2.75 0.22 -8.34
CA THR A 133 1.76 -0.53 -9.12
C THR A 133 1.73 -2.02 -8.75
N GLY A 134 0.72 -2.75 -9.21
CA GLY A 134 0.55 -4.18 -8.97
C GLY A 134 -0.91 -4.61 -9.03
N SER A 135 -1.23 -5.76 -8.44
CA SER A 135 -2.61 -6.22 -8.29
C SER A 135 -3.31 -5.55 -7.09
N PHE A 136 -2.53 -5.01 -6.15
CA PHE A 136 -2.99 -4.45 -4.88
C PHE A 136 -3.94 -3.25 -5.03
N ASN A 137 -5.23 -3.47 -4.78
CA ASN A 137 -6.18 -2.36 -4.59
C ASN A 137 -5.87 -1.59 -3.30
N PHE A 138 -6.06 -0.27 -3.27
CA PHE A 138 -5.78 0.56 -2.09
C PHE A 138 -6.89 0.42 -1.03
N THR A 139 -7.02 -0.78 -0.46
CA THR A 139 -8.11 -1.21 0.43
C THR A 139 -7.58 -2.04 1.59
N LYS A 140 -8.36 -2.14 2.67
CA LYS A 140 -8.03 -3.02 3.81
C LYS A 140 -8.05 -4.51 3.42
N ALA A 141 -8.92 -4.91 2.49
CA ALA A 141 -9.02 -6.30 2.04
C ALA A 141 -7.78 -6.74 1.25
N ALA A 142 -7.24 -5.87 0.39
CA ALA A 142 -6.01 -6.14 -0.32
C ALA A 142 -4.85 -6.43 0.65
N GLU A 143 -4.71 -5.65 1.72
CA GLU A 143 -3.68 -5.86 2.75
C GLU A 143 -3.87 -7.16 3.55
N GLN A 144 -5.10 -7.43 4.01
CA GLN A 144 -5.32 -8.39 5.09
C GLN A 144 -5.89 -9.74 4.64
N LYS A 145 -6.47 -9.81 3.43
CA LYS A 145 -7.28 -10.96 3.00
C LYS A 145 -6.86 -11.50 1.64
N ASN A 146 -6.58 -10.63 0.68
CA ASN A 146 -6.30 -11.05 -0.69
C ASN A 146 -4.84 -11.43 -0.88
N ALA A 147 -4.60 -12.38 -1.78
CA ALA A 147 -3.27 -12.63 -2.33
C ALA A 147 -2.97 -11.55 -3.38
N GLU A 148 -2.10 -10.59 -3.07
CA GLU A 148 -1.75 -9.49 -3.98
C GLU A 148 -0.24 -9.29 -4.08
N ASN A 149 0.20 -8.63 -5.14
CA ASN A 149 1.54 -8.10 -5.27
C ASN A 149 1.51 -6.56 -5.39
N LEU A 150 2.57 -5.93 -4.90
CA LEU A 150 2.83 -4.51 -5.06
C LEU A 150 4.32 -4.31 -5.38
N LEU A 151 4.59 -3.48 -6.38
CA LEU A 151 5.92 -3.04 -6.78
C LEU A 151 6.05 -1.55 -6.51
N ILE A 152 7.19 -1.15 -5.98
CA ILE A 152 7.63 0.25 -5.86
C ILE A 152 8.88 0.37 -6.73
N ILE A 153 8.76 1.08 -7.84
CA ILE A 153 9.79 1.14 -8.89
C ILE A 153 10.33 2.57 -8.97
N LYS A 154 11.63 2.75 -8.81
CA LYS A 154 12.33 4.05 -8.92
C LYS A 154 12.91 4.19 -10.32
N SER A 155 12.20 4.89 -11.21
CA SER A 155 12.63 5.16 -12.58
C SER A 155 11.87 6.35 -13.18
N ARG A 156 12.59 7.43 -13.50
CA ARG A 156 12.02 8.61 -14.17
C ARG A 156 11.47 8.31 -15.55
N ASP A 157 12.14 7.42 -16.30
CA ASP A 157 11.69 7.00 -17.62
C ASP A 157 10.36 6.25 -17.54
N LEU A 158 10.22 5.34 -16.57
CA LEU A 158 8.96 4.64 -16.34
C LEU A 158 7.87 5.62 -15.88
N ALA A 159 8.20 6.50 -14.93
CA ALA A 159 7.28 7.50 -14.41
C ALA A 159 6.70 8.37 -15.53
N LYS A 160 7.52 8.78 -16.52
CA LYS A 160 7.06 9.53 -17.70
C LYS A 160 5.91 8.82 -18.43
N PHE A 161 6.06 7.54 -18.75
CA PHE A 161 5.00 6.77 -19.44
C PHE A 161 3.71 6.69 -18.60
N TYR A 162 3.84 6.50 -17.29
CA TYR A 162 2.69 6.46 -16.40
C TYR A 162 2.02 7.83 -16.23
N ILE A 163 2.78 8.93 -16.21
CA ILE A 163 2.26 10.30 -16.20
C ILE A 163 1.48 10.57 -17.48
N ASP A 164 2.05 10.24 -18.65
CA ASP A 164 1.38 10.44 -19.94
C ASP A 164 0.05 9.66 -19.98
N ASN A 165 0.02 8.43 -19.44
CA ASN A 165 -1.22 7.68 -19.30
C ASN A 165 -2.20 8.33 -18.31
N TRP A 166 -1.72 8.77 -17.15
CA TRP A 166 -2.55 9.43 -16.14
C TRP A 166 -3.20 10.70 -16.68
N MET A 167 -2.46 11.51 -17.44
CA MET A 167 -2.97 12.72 -18.09
C MET A 167 -4.07 12.40 -19.11
N ARG A 168 -3.88 11.37 -19.95
CA ARG A 168 -4.95 10.90 -20.86
C ARG A 168 -6.22 10.51 -20.09
N HIS A 169 -6.11 9.83 -18.95
CA HIS A 169 -7.28 9.53 -18.14
C HIS A 169 -7.91 10.78 -17.49
N LYS A 170 -7.09 11.77 -17.14
CA LYS A 170 -7.60 13.02 -16.55
C LYS A 170 -8.46 13.82 -17.53
N GLU A 171 -8.15 13.78 -18.83
CA GLU A 171 -8.87 14.54 -19.87
C GLU A 171 -10.36 14.20 -19.94
N HIS A 172 -10.73 12.94 -19.72
CA HIS A 172 -12.13 12.49 -19.74
C HIS A 172 -12.72 12.24 -18.35
N SER A 173 -11.96 12.49 -17.26
CA SER A 173 -12.44 12.28 -15.89
C SER A 173 -13.02 13.56 -15.29
N GLY A 174 -14.23 13.46 -14.74
CA GLY A 174 -14.98 14.55 -14.10
C GLY A 174 -14.66 14.73 -12.63
#